data_AF-A0A349B6V2-F1
#
_entry.id   AF-A0A349B6V2-F1
#
_cell.length_a   1.000
_cell.length_b   1.000
_cell.length_c   1.000
_cell.angle_alpha   90.00
_cell.angle_beta   90.00
_cell.angle_gamma   90.00
#
_symmetry.space_group_name_H-M   'P 1'
#
loop_
_entity.id
_entity.type
_entity.pdbx_description
1 polymer ?
#
loop_
_entity_poly.entity_id
_entity_poly.type
_entity_poly.pdbx_seq_one_letter_code
_entity_poly.pdbx_strand_id
1 'polypeptide(L)'
;MGHGVPRLALHQLTETYDSCMPSLFDRVCINLQAVDTVRRMGLLKPKMASTALQSAKRWGPTLAAGYAAGVARRGDQAAVIDDEGTLTFRQVHQQSSALANALAERGVGPETPVALLARNSRWFVLAVAALDKLGATVLYMNTGFAGPQLAEVLEREGCDLLLHDDEFSEAVAGYAPDVQRLVCDRAPADGTEDLPALVAAASTTDPPKPERQGRQVILTSGTTGTPKGASRSKESLGAGLAAATAIFQRVPFRTEDVHAVPAPMFHSLGNASLLAAATMSHTLVLARRFEPEHLLAQIEAHRVRVVTVVPVMLQRVLALPTEVTERYDTSSLEVVFCSGSALPGSLATQWM
;
A
#
# COMPACT_ATOMS: atom_id res chain seq x y z
N MET A 1 2.69 69.50 0.91
CA MET A 1 2.56 68.26 0.13
C MET A 1 3.55 67.27 0.73
N GLY A 2 3.26 66.47 1.75
CA GLY A 2 2.04 65.72 2.00
C GLY A 2 2.16 64.36 1.30
N HIS A 3 2.87 63.40 1.90
CA HIS A 3 2.57 61.96 1.84
C HIS A 3 3.31 61.25 2.98
N GLY A 4 2.55 60.96 4.04
CA GLY A 4 3.01 60.23 5.21
C GLY A 4 3.05 58.72 4.95
N VAL A 5 4.02 58.07 5.58
CA VAL A 5 4.07 56.62 5.74
C VAL A 5 3.04 56.22 6.80
N PRO A 6 2.05 55.35 6.51
CA PRO A 6 1.10 54.92 7.53
C PRO A 6 1.76 53.88 8.45
N ARG A 7 1.93 54.26 9.72
CA ARG A 7 1.95 53.33 10.87
C ARG A 7 0.56 52.70 10.99
N LEU A 8 0.32 51.55 10.35
CA LEU A 8 -0.86 50.72 10.63
C LEU A 8 -0.67 49.33 9.99
N ALA A 9 -0.15 48.39 10.78
CA ALA A 9 -0.46 46.95 10.74
C ALA A 9 0.46 46.19 11.71
N LEU A 10 0.51 46.60 12.98
CA LEU A 10 1.10 45.79 14.06
C LEU A 10 0.03 45.32 15.07
N HIS A 11 -1.24 45.32 14.66
CA HIS A 11 -2.38 44.98 15.52
C HIS A 11 -3.36 43.98 14.88
N GLN A 12 -2.88 43.12 13.97
CA GLN A 12 -3.68 42.05 13.34
C GLN A 12 -3.00 40.67 13.35
N LEU A 13 -1.99 40.45 14.21
CA LEU A 13 -1.30 39.16 14.33
C LEU A 13 -1.59 38.42 15.65
N THR A 14 -2.62 38.84 16.39
CA THR A 14 -3.03 38.18 17.65
C THR A 14 -4.46 37.64 17.66
N GLU A 15 -5.22 37.74 16.56
CA GLU A 15 -6.61 37.23 16.51
C GLU A 15 -6.83 35.99 15.63
N THR A 16 -5.80 35.44 14.99
CA THR A 16 -5.96 34.26 14.10
C THR A 16 -5.36 32.98 14.67
N TYR A 17 -5.28 32.84 16.00
CA TYR A 17 -4.73 31.64 16.65
C TYR A 17 -5.67 30.88 17.58
N ASP A 18 -6.94 31.29 17.72
CA ASP A 18 -7.90 30.64 18.64
C ASP A 18 -9.14 29.99 17.99
N SER A 19 -9.20 29.87 16.66
CA SER A 19 -10.36 29.30 15.95
C SER A 19 -10.02 28.11 15.06
N CYS A 20 -9.49 27.03 15.65
CA CYS A 20 -9.50 25.70 15.00
C CYS A 20 -9.67 24.54 15.99
N MET A 21 -10.46 24.75 17.04
CA MET A 21 -11.06 23.64 17.78
C MET A 21 -12.49 23.45 17.24
N PRO A 22 -12.80 22.34 16.55
CA PRO A 22 -14.16 22.10 16.05
C PRO A 22 -15.15 22.19 17.20
N SER A 23 -16.29 22.85 16.96
CA SER A 23 -17.33 23.04 17.97
C SER A 23 -17.82 21.69 18.49
N LEU A 24 -18.44 21.65 19.68
CA LEU A 24 -19.01 20.41 20.22
C LEU A 24 -20.01 19.78 19.23
N PHE A 25 -20.73 20.60 18.48
CA PHE A 25 -21.66 20.18 17.43
C PHE A 25 -20.94 19.56 16.23
N ASP A 26 -19.85 20.17 15.76
CA ASP A 26 -19.03 19.61 14.67
C ASP A 26 -18.40 18.27 15.09
N ARG A 27 -17.93 18.16 16.34
CA ARG A 27 -17.41 16.89 16.88
C ARG A 27 -18.49 15.82 16.94
N VAL A 28 -19.71 16.16 17.35
CA VAL A 28 -20.85 15.22 17.37
C VAL A 28 -21.25 14.79 15.96
N CYS A 29 -21.33 15.72 15.00
CA CYS A 29 -21.62 15.40 13.60
C CYS A 29 -20.53 14.55 12.94
N ILE A 30 -19.26 14.88 13.14
CA ILE A 30 -18.10 14.06 12.69
C ILE A 30 -18.18 12.66 13.32
N ASN A 31 -18.50 12.56 14.62
CA ASN A 31 -18.62 11.28 15.31
C ASN A 31 -19.81 10.45 14.79
N LEU A 32 -20.97 11.05 14.51
CA LEU A 32 -22.12 10.36 13.94
C LEU A 32 -21.87 9.90 12.50
N GLN A 33 -21.23 10.74 11.68
CA GLN A 33 -20.80 10.36 10.33
C GLN A 33 -19.73 9.26 10.35
N ALA A 34 -18.78 9.32 11.29
CA ALA A 34 -17.79 8.27 11.48
C ALA A 34 -18.46 6.94 11.88
N VAL A 35 -19.43 6.97 12.81
CA VAL A 35 -20.18 5.77 13.22
C VAL A 35 -21.00 5.18 12.06
N ASP A 36 -21.67 6.02 11.26
CA ASP A 36 -22.44 5.55 10.10
C ASP A 36 -21.53 5.02 8.98
N THR A 37 -20.35 5.63 8.77
CA THR A 37 -19.35 5.12 7.83
C THR A 37 -18.79 3.78 8.33
N VAL A 38 -18.46 3.66 9.61
CA VAL A 38 -18.00 2.40 10.25
C VAL A 38 -19.06 1.30 10.15
N ARG A 39 -20.35 1.66 10.28
CA ARG A 39 -21.48 0.75 10.08
C ARG A 39 -21.62 0.31 8.62
N ARG A 40 -21.61 1.26 7.67
CA ARG A 40 -21.67 0.97 6.22
C ARG A 40 -20.51 0.13 5.74
N MET A 41 -19.33 0.35 6.30
CA MET A 41 -18.15 -0.46 6.03
C MET A 41 -18.26 -1.87 6.60
N GLY A 42 -19.13 -2.15 7.58
CA GLY A 42 -19.24 -3.48 8.19
C GLY A 42 -18.21 -3.77 9.29
N LEU A 43 -17.63 -2.72 9.89
CA LEU A 43 -16.58 -2.82 10.92
C LEU A 43 -17.12 -3.06 12.35
N LEU A 44 -18.44 -3.13 12.55
CA LEU A 44 -19.09 -3.33 13.85
C LEU A 44 -19.24 -4.82 14.21
N LYS A 45 -18.14 -5.50 14.55
CA LYS A 45 -18.18 -6.84 15.18
C LYS A 45 -17.41 -6.83 16.52
N PRO A 46 -18.08 -6.91 17.69
CA PRO A 46 -17.44 -6.69 18.99
C PRO A 46 -16.34 -7.70 19.35
N LYS A 47 -16.49 -8.97 18.96
CA LYS A 47 -15.47 -10.02 19.22
C LYS A 47 -14.12 -9.76 18.54
N MET A 48 -14.08 -8.85 17.58
CA MET A 48 -12.91 -8.54 16.76
C MET A 48 -12.17 -7.28 17.19
N ALA A 49 -12.83 -6.42 17.97
CA ALA A 49 -12.28 -5.13 18.39
C ALA A 49 -11.04 -5.31 19.28
N SER A 50 -10.98 -6.36 20.09
CA SER A 50 -9.83 -6.67 20.94
C SER A 50 -8.58 -7.05 20.12
N THR A 51 -8.71 -7.96 19.15
CA THR A 51 -7.58 -8.37 18.28
C THR A 51 -7.12 -7.22 17.38
N ALA A 52 -8.05 -6.45 16.82
CA ALA A 52 -7.72 -5.27 16.03
C ALA A 52 -6.97 -4.23 16.88
N LEU A 53 -7.44 -3.97 18.12
CA LEU A 53 -6.78 -3.04 19.04
C LEU A 53 -5.40 -3.54 19.47
N GLN A 54 -5.24 -4.84 19.76
CA GLN A 54 -3.94 -5.43 20.11
C GLN A 54 -2.96 -5.33 18.95
N SER A 55 -3.40 -5.65 17.73
CA SER A 55 -2.59 -5.55 16.51
C SER A 55 -2.16 -4.11 16.24
N ALA A 56 -3.09 -3.15 16.34
CA ALA A 56 -2.80 -1.73 16.20
C ALA A 56 -1.86 -1.21 17.30
N LYS A 57 -1.99 -1.69 18.55
CA LYS A 57 -1.05 -1.36 19.64
C LYS A 57 0.35 -1.92 19.39
N ARG A 58 0.46 -3.03 18.65
CA ARG A 58 1.74 -3.68 18.35
C ARG A 58 2.43 -3.03 17.15
N TRP A 59 1.73 -2.90 16.02
CA TRP A 59 2.34 -2.49 14.74
C TRP A 59 1.79 -1.17 14.16
N GLY A 60 0.81 -0.53 14.79
CA GLY A 60 0.22 0.70 14.27
C GLY A 60 -0.79 0.49 13.15
N PRO A 61 -1.15 1.56 12.41
CA PRO A 61 -2.01 1.47 11.23
C PRO A 61 -1.22 1.01 9.99
N THR A 62 -0.65 -0.19 10.07
CA THR A 62 0.24 -0.80 9.07
C THR A 62 -0.37 -2.06 8.47
N LEU A 63 0.25 -2.64 7.42
CA LEU A 63 -0.23 -3.88 6.81
C LEU A 63 -0.14 -5.03 7.82
N ALA A 64 0.93 -5.07 8.62
CA ALA A 64 1.10 -6.05 9.68
C ALA A 64 -0.11 -6.09 10.64
N ALA A 65 -0.60 -4.93 11.07
CA ALA A 65 -1.77 -4.87 11.93
C ALA A 65 -3.06 -5.28 11.21
N GLY A 66 -3.23 -4.88 9.94
CA GLY A 66 -4.38 -5.25 9.13
C GLY A 66 -4.51 -6.76 8.93
N TYR A 67 -3.43 -7.43 8.54
CA TYR A 67 -3.43 -8.88 8.36
C TYR A 67 -3.57 -9.63 9.68
N ALA A 68 -2.91 -9.20 10.76
CA ALA A 68 -3.08 -9.79 12.09
C ALA A 68 -4.54 -9.70 12.59
N ALA A 69 -5.18 -8.55 12.42
CA ALA A 69 -6.61 -8.39 12.72
C ALA A 69 -7.50 -9.23 11.80
N GLY A 70 -7.12 -9.32 10.52
CA GLY A 70 -7.78 -10.15 9.51
C GLY A 70 -7.81 -11.64 9.86
N VAL A 71 -6.80 -12.17 10.58
CA VAL A 71 -6.80 -13.56 11.06
C VAL A 71 -8.01 -13.87 11.93
N ALA A 72 -8.39 -12.97 12.83
CA ALA A 72 -9.58 -13.14 13.68
C ALA A 72 -10.89 -12.99 12.90
N ARG A 73 -10.86 -12.38 11.69
CA ARG A 73 -12.03 -12.15 10.86
C ARG A 73 -12.34 -13.28 9.91
N ARG A 74 -11.30 -13.64 9.16
CA ARG A 74 -11.34 -14.38 7.90
C ARG A 74 -10.04 -15.17 7.74
N GLY A 75 -9.49 -15.69 8.84
CA GLY A 75 -8.18 -16.34 8.87
C GLY A 75 -7.95 -17.36 7.77
N ASP A 76 -8.95 -18.18 7.48
CA ASP A 76 -8.85 -19.26 6.49
C ASP A 76 -9.45 -18.88 5.11
N GLN A 77 -9.78 -17.60 4.92
CA GLN A 77 -10.27 -17.06 3.64
C GLN A 77 -9.14 -16.38 2.88
N ALA A 78 -9.30 -16.27 1.56
CA ALA A 78 -8.33 -15.62 0.68
C ALA A 78 -8.05 -14.17 1.10
N ALA A 79 -6.76 -13.86 1.27
CA ALA A 79 -6.25 -12.52 1.49
C ALA A 79 -5.55 -11.97 0.25
N VAL A 80 -4.75 -12.81 -0.42
CA VAL A 80 -4.05 -12.46 -1.65
C VAL A 80 -4.24 -13.59 -2.66
N ILE A 81 -4.60 -13.23 -3.88
CA ILE A 81 -4.66 -14.09 -5.05
C ILE A 81 -3.73 -13.47 -6.09
N ASP A 82 -2.75 -14.23 -6.58
CA ASP A 82 -1.83 -13.83 -7.64
C ASP A 82 -1.49 -15.03 -8.54
N ASP A 83 -0.50 -14.87 -9.42
CA ASP A 83 -0.08 -15.88 -10.39
C ASP A 83 0.40 -17.20 -9.75
N GLU A 84 0.80 -17.17 -8.47
CA GLU A 84 1.22 -18.35 -7.71
C GLU A 84 0.07 -18.98 -6.92
N GLY A 85 -1.18 -18.51 -7.10
CA GLY A 85 -2.38 -19.02 -6.44
C GLY A 85 -2.87 -18.15 -5.27
N THR A 86 -3.39 -18.77 -4.21
CA THR A 86 -4.06 -18.08 -3.10
C THR A 86 -3.31 -18.23 -1.78
N LEU A 87 -3.11 -17.10 -1.09
CA LEU A 87 -2.77 -17.06 0.33
C LEU A 87 -3.97 -16.58 1.16
N THR A 88 -4.21 -17.27 2.26
CA THR A 88 -5.21 -16.88 3.27
C THR A 88 -4.69 -15.79 4.21
N PHE A 89 -5.58 -15.12 4.94
CA PHE A 89 -5.18 -14.12 5.95
C PHE A 89 -4.20 -14.69 6.98
N ARG A 90 -4.43 -15.94 7.41
CA ARG A 90 -3.54 -16.65 8.33
C ARG A 90 -2.18 -16.89 7.72
N GLN A 91 -2.11 -17.35 6.46
CA GLN A 91 -0.85 -17.59 5.76
C GLN A 91 -0.09 -16.29 5.54
N VAL A 92 -0.74 -15.20 5.13
CA VAL A 92 -0.08 -13.89 4.98
C VAL A 92 0.53 -13.43 6.31
N HIS A 93 -0.21 -13.55 7.43
CA HIS A 93 0.31 -13.19 8.75
C HIS A 93 1.49 -14.07 9.18
N GLN A 94 1.39 -15.39 9.00
CA GLN A 94 2.43 -16.34 9.40
C GLN A 94 3.70 -16.23 8.55
N GLN A 95 3.55 -16.15 7.22
CA GLN A 95 4.69 -16.03 6.30
C GLN A 95 5.38 -14.67 6.45
N SER A 96 4.63 -13.59 6.67
CA SER A 96 5.26 -12.28 6.97
C SER A 96 5.94 -12.26 8.34
N SER A 97 5.47 -13.03 9.34
CA SER A 97 6.21 -13.22 10.60
C SER A 97 7.49 -14.03 10.41
N ALA A 98 7.45 -15.11 9.62
CA ALA A 98 8.64 -15.89 9.27
C ALA A 98 9.67 -15.04 8.53
N LEU A 99 9.24 -14.29 7.52
CA LEU A 99 10.10 -13.36 6.80
C LEU A 99 10.66 -12.28 7.72
N ALA A 100 9.86 -11.71 8.63
CA ALA A 100 10.35 -10.74 9.60
C ALA A 100 11.44 -11.32 10.51
N ASN A 101 11.28 -12.56 11.00
CA ASN A 101 12.31 -13.21 11.81
C ASN A 101 13.61 -13.43 11.00
N ALA A 102 13.50 -13.92 9.76
CA ALA A 102 14.66 -14.12 8.89
C ALA A 102 15.40 -12.81 8.54
N LEU A 103 14.66 -11.72 8.38
CA LEU A 103 15.22 -10.38 8.15
C LEU A 103 15.86 -9.81 9.42
N ALA A 104 15.26 -10.05 10.60
CA ALA A 104 15.82 -9.63 11.88
C ALA A 104 17.17 -10.32 12.17
N GLU A 105 17.31 -11.61 11.84
CA GLU A 105 18.58 -12.34 11.90
C GLU A 105 19.66 -11.74 11.00
N ARG A 106 19.25 -11.03 9.94
CA ARG A 106 20.13 -10.28 9.03
C ARG A 106 20.33 -8.82 9.44
N GLY A 107 19.92 -8.44 10.65
CA GLY A 107 20.12 -7.10 11.20
C GLY A 107 19.11 -6.06 10.76
N VAL A 108 18.00 -6.45 10.12
CA VAL A 108 16.92 -5.53 9.77
C VAL A 108 16.13 -5.14 11.02
N GLY A 109 16.00 -3.84 11.26
CA GLY A 109 15.25 -3.29 12.38
C GLY A 109 14.82 -1.85 12.14
N PRO A 110 14.45 -1.10 13.19
CA PRO A 110 13.86 0.23 13.03
C PRO A 110 14.74 1.27 12.31
N GLU A 111 16.05 1.18 12.49
CA GLU A 111 17.04 2.06 11.89
C GLU A 111 17.50 1.61 10.49
N THR A 112 17.00 0.48 9.99
CA THR A 112 17.42 -0.10 8.72
C THR A 112 16.46 0.32 7.60
N PRO A 113 16.89 1.13 6.61
CA PRO A 113 16.14 1.33 5.40
C PRO A 113 16.34 0.13 4.46
N VAL A 114 15.23 -0.38 3.91
CA VAL A 114 15.22 -1.52 3.01
C VAL A 114 14.52 -1.10 1.72
N ALA A 115 15.24 -1.21 0.60
CA ALA A 115 14.69 -0.95 -0.71
C ALA A 115 13.85 -2.14 -1.19
N LEU A 116 12.70 -1.86 -1.82
CA LEU A 116 11.81 -2.86 -2.39
C LEU A 116 11.54 -2.55 -3.86
N LEU A 117 12.13 -3.34 -4.75
CA LEU A 117 11.98 -3.29 -6.20
C LEU A 117 11.22 -4.53 -6.69
N ALA A 118 9.90 -4.51 -6.51
CA ALA A 118 9.05 -5.64 -6.86
C ALA A 118 7.77 -5.19 -7.55
N ARG A 119 7.25 -6.08 -8.40
CA ARG A 119 5.91 -5.95 -9.01
C ARG A 119 4.83 -6.21 -7.99
N ASN A 120 3.58 -6.02 -8.41
CA ASN A 120 2.44 -6.40 -7.60
C ASN A 120 2.39 -7.94 -7.49
N SER A 121 2.66 -8.47 -6.30
CA SER A 121 2.66 -9.91 -5.99
C SER A 121 2.44 -10.14 -4.51
N ARG A 122 2.22 -11.39 -4.10
CA ARG A 122 2.25 -11.78 -2.68
C ARG A 122 3.56 -11.39 -2.00
N TRP A 123 4.69 -11.46 -2.70
CA TRP A 123 6.01 -11.19 -2.12
C TRP A 123 6.18 -9.71 -1.79
N PHE A 124 5.61 -8.81 -2.60
CA PHE A 124 5.50 -7.39 -2.24
C PHE A 124 4.72 -7.23 -0.93
N VAL A 125 3.56 -7.89 -0.79
CA VAL A 125 2.71 -7.81 0.40
C VAL A 125 3.44 -8.37 1.64
N LEU A 126 4.07 -9.53 1.50
CA LEU A 126 4.80 -10.21 2.57
C LEU A 126 6.00 -9.39 3.01
N ALA A 127 6.78 -8.84 2.08
CA ALA A 127 7.93 -7.99 2.36
C ALA A 127 7.52 -6.74 3.16
N VAL A 128 6.51 -6.00 2.70
CA VAL A 128 6.04 -4.80 3.42
C VAL A 128 5.50 -5.17 4.80
N ALA A 129 4.70 -6.22 4.92
CA ALA A 129 4.19 -6.66 6.22
C ALA A 129 5.30 -7.14 7.17
N ALA A 130 6.36 -7.76 6.65
CA ALA A 130 7.52 -8.18 7.43
C ALA A 130 8.32 -6.96 7.94
N LEU A 131 8.57 -5.98 7.08
CA LEU A 131 9.25 -4.73 7.45
C LEU A 131 8.43 -3.92 8.46
N ASP A 132 7.11 -3.85 8.29
CA ASP A 132 6.18 -3.26 9.27
C ASP A 132 6.29 -3.94 10.64
N LYS A 133 6.44 -5.28 10.67
CA LYS A 133 6.61 -6.05 11.92
C LYS A 133 7.92 -5.73 12.64
N LEU A 134 8.97 -5.39 11.91
CA LEU A 134 10.28 -4.99 12.44
C LEU A 134 10.39 -3.49 12.73
N GLY A 135 9.41 -2.70 12.30
CA GLY A 135 9.48 -1.24 12.36
C GLY A 135 10.52 -0.64 11.40
N ALA A 136 10.96 -1.41 10.40
CA ALA A 136 11.97 -1.01 9.44
C ALA A 136 11.41 -0.02 8.41
N THR A 137 12.27 0.81 7.84
CA THR A 137 11.86 1.75 6.79
C THR A 137 11.83 1.03 5.46
N VAL A 138 10.71 1.12 4.73
CA VAL A 138 10.60 0.59 3.36
C VAL A 138 10.72 1.73 2.36
N LEU A 139 11.67 1.60 1.43
CA LEU A 139 11.84 2.46 0.28
C LEU A 139 11.27 1.78 -0.96
N TYR A 140 10.14 2.29 -1.45
CA TYR A 140 9.49 1.74 -2.63
C TYR A 140 10.18 2.20 -3.92
N MET A 141 10.86 1.26 -4.59
CA MET A 141 11.61 1.51 -5.81
C MET A 141 10.70 1.41 -7.04
N ASN A 142 10.93 2.29 -8.03
CA ASN A 142 10.18 2.24 -9.27
C ASN A 142 10.73 1.12 -10.17
N THR A 143 9.85 0.18 -10.53
CA THR A 143 10.16 -0.94 -11.44
C THR A 143 10.50 -0.52 -12.88
N GLY A 144 10.38 0.77 -13.22
CA GLY A 144 10.81 1.36 -14.48
C GLY A 144 12.16 2.08 -14.42
N PHE A 145 12.89 2.04 -13.30
CA PHE A 145 14.22 2.62 -13.22
C PHE A 145 15.22 1.91 -14.13
N ALA A 146 16.05 2.71 -14.79
CA ALA A 146 17.29 2.20 -15.36
C ALA A 146 18.31 1.91 -14.23
N GLY A 147 19.25 1.00 -14.49
CA GLY A 147 20.29 0.61 -13.53
C GLY A 147 21.01 1.78 -12.83
N PRO A 148 21.48 2.82 -13.54
CA PRO A 148 22.13 3.97 -12.90
C PRO A 148 21.21 4.74 -11.93
N GLN A 149 19.93 4.88 -12.26
CA GLN A 149 18.96 5.58 -11.41
C GLN A 149 18.66 4.79 -10.14
N LEU A 150 18.62 3.45 -10.24
CA LEU A 150 18.50 2.56 -9.11
C LEU A 150 19.67 2.74 -8.14
N ALA A 151 20.91 2.72 -8.64
CA ALA A 151 22.11 2.88 -7.83
C ALA A 151 22.16 4.25 -7.13
N GLU A 152 21.88 5.34 -7.86
CA GLU A 152 21.83 6.70 -7.32
C GLU A 152 20.82 6.82 -6.17
N VAL A 153 19.64 6.20 -6.31
CA VAL A 153 18.61 6.23 -5.26
C VAL A 153 19.03 5.40 -4.05
N LEU A 154 19.62 4.22 -4.24
CA LEU A 154 20.10 3.38 -3.14
C LEU A 154 21.18 4.10 -2.32
N GLU A 155 22.16 4.70 -3.00
CA GLU A 155 23.24 5.47 -2.37
C GLU A 155 22.69 6.67 -1.61
N ARG A 156 21.83 7.46 -2.25
CA ARG A 156 21.24 8.67 -1.65
C ARG A 156 20.42 8.36 -0.40
N GLU A 157 19.65 7.27 -0.41
CA GLU A 157 18.78 6.88 0.70
C GLU A 157 19.48 5.96 1.71
N GLY A 158 20.78 5.64 1.50
CA GLY A 158 21.57 4.80 2.39
C GLY A 158 21.01 3.39 2.55
N CYS A 159 20.48 2.79 1.47
CA CYS A 159 19.87 1.46 1.48
C CYS A 159 20.90 0.38 1.12
N ASP A 160 21.43 -0.30 2.14
CA ASP A 160 22.40 -1.38 1.97
C ASP A 160 21.75 -2.77 1.80
N LEU A 161 20.42 -2.86 1.92
CA LEU A 161 19.63 -4.07 1.63
C LEU A 161 18.53 -3.77 0.60
N LEU A 162 18.51 -4.57 -0.46
CA LEU A 162 17.51 -4.53 -1.53
C LEU A 162 16.78 -5.87 -1.66
N LEU A 163 15.46 -5.80 -1.51
CA LEU A 163 14.54 -6.85 -1.92
C LEU A 163 14.11 -6.59 -3.36
N HIS A 164 14.31 -7.53 -4.28
CA HIS A 164 13.89 -7.34 -5.67
C HIS A 164 13.32 -8.60 -6.31
N ASP A 165 12.41 -8.45 -7.28
CA ASP A 165 12.00 -9.60 -8.11
C ASP A 165 13.17 -10.10 -8.99
N ASP A 166 13.15 -11.38 -9.38
CA ASP A 166 14.19 -11.98 -10.21
C ASP A 166 14.40 -11.26 -11.57
N GLU A 167 13.33 -10.66 -12.13
CA GLU A 167 13.43 -9.92 -13.41
C GLU A 167 14.39 -8.71 -13.33
N PHE A 168 14.76 -8.26 -12.13
CA PHE A 168 15.69 -7.16 -11.92
C PHE A 168 17.11 -7.61 -11.53
N SER A 169 17.35 -8.91 -11.37
CA SER A 169 18.62 -9.48 -10.87
C SER A 169 19.85 -8.97 -11.64
N GLU A 170 19.79 -8.95 -12.98
CA GLU A 170 20.90 -8.51 -13.84
C GLU A 170 21.20 -7.01 -13.65
N ALA A 171 20.16 -6.18 -13.63
CA ALA A 171 20.30 -4.73 -13.44
C ALA A 171 20.86 -4.41 -12.05
N VAL A 172 20.40 -5.10 -11.01
CA VAL A 172 20.91 -4.92 -9.64
C VAL A 172 22.38 -5.36 -9.56
N ALA A 173 22.72 -6.54 -10.07
CA ALA A 173 24.09 -7.05 -10.03
C ALA A 173 25.08 -6.13 -10.78
N GLY A 174 24.64 -5.54 -11.89
CA GLY A 174 25.50 -4.67 -12.70
C GLY A 174 25.71 -3.27 -12.14
N TYR A 175 24.74 -2.72 -11.39
CA TYR A 175 24.76 -1.31 -10.97
C TYR A 175 24.81 -1.09 -9.46
N ALA A 176 24.49 -2.11 -8.65
CA ALA A 176 24.57 -2.07 -7.20
C ALA A 176 25.21 -3.38 -6.64
N PRO A 177 26.42 -3.75 -7.09
CA PRO A 177 27.05 -5.02 -6.71
C PRO A 177 27.37 -5.13 -5.21
N ASP A 178 27.56 -3.99 -4.53
CA ASP A 178 27.93 -3.93 -3.12
C ASP A 178 26.73 -3.94 -2.16
N VAL A 179 25.50 -3.82 -2.70
CA VAL A 179 24.26 -3.85 -1.90
C VAL A 179 23.89 -5.30 -1.61
N GLN A 180 23.50 -5.61 -0.38
CA GLN A 180 22.98 -6.92 -0.04
C GLN A 180 21.65 -7.15 -0.76
N ARG A 181 21.50 -8.31 -1.42
CA ARG A 181 20.33 -8.64 -2.26
C ARG A 181 19.58 -9.83 -1.70
N LEU A 182 18.26 -9.76 -1.72
CA LEU A 182 17.37 -10.92 -1.53
C LEU A 182 16.32 -10.90 -2.63
N VAL A 183 16.06 -12.05 -3.24
CA VAL A 183 15.12 -12.14 -4.36
C VAL A 183 13.71 -12.48 -3.87
N CYS A 184 12.71 -11.73 -4.33
CA CYS A 184 11.33 -11.82 -3.86
C CYS A 184 10.65 -13.14 -4.20
N ASP A 185 10.77 -13.61 -5.45
CA ASP A 185 9.96 -14.70 -6.01
C ASP A 185 10.74 -16.00 -6.21
N ARG A 186 11.90 -15.96 -6.86
CA ARG A 186 12.73 -17.16 -7.08
C ARG A 186 14.21 -16.82 -7.09
N ALA A 187 15.03 -17.66 -6.45
CA ALA A 187 16.48 -17.51 -6.45
C ALA A 187 17.05 -17.55 -7.89
N PRO A 188 17.89 -16.57 -8.27
CA PRO A 188 18.64 -16.58 -9.52
C PRO A 188 19.76 -17.63 -9.48
N ALA A 189 20.32 -17.91 -10.66
CA ALA A 189 21.40 -18.88 -10.82
C ALA A 189 22.73 -18.47 -10.13
N ASP A 190 22.87 -17.22 -9.69
CA ASP A 190 24.07 -16.69 -9.04
C ASP A 190 24.17 -17.03 -7.54
N GLY A 191 23.17 -17.75 -7.00
CA GLY A 191 23.15 -18.20 -5.60
C GLY A 191 22.63 -17.17 -4.61
N THR A 192 22.07 -16.05 -5.07
CA THR A 192 21.38 -15.07 -4.20
C THR A 192 20.19 -15.74 -3.50
N GLU A 193 20.07 -15.54 -2.18
CA GLU A 193 18.96 -16.08 -1.39
C GLU A 193 17.60 -15.49 -1.84
N ASP A 194 16.54 -16.30 -1.74
CA ASP A 194 15.18 -15.88 -2.04
C ASP A 194 14.26 -15.88 -0.81
N LEU A 195 13.21 -15.05 -0.85
CA LEU A 195 12.25 -14.96 0.24
C LEU A 195 11.47 -16.26 0.48
N PRO A 196 11.08 -17.07 -0.52
CA PRO A 196 10.48 -18.37 -0.29
C PRO A 196 11.30 -19.27 0.63
N ALA A 197 12.61 -19.39 0.40
CA ALA A 197 13.50 -20.20 1.23
C ALA A 197 13.61 -19.64 2.65
N LEU A 198 13.73 -18.32 2.80
CA LEU A 198 13.76 -17.67 4.11
C LEU A 198 12.46 -17.91 4.91
N VAL A 199 11.31 -17.77 4.25
CA VAL A 199 10.00 -18.02 4.86
C VAL A 199 9.84 -19.48 5.27
N ALA A 200 10.33 -20.42 4.46
CA ALA A 200 10.25 -21.84 4.76
C ALA A 200 11.13 -22.26 5.94
N ALA A 201 12.28 -21.60 6.15
CA ALA A 201 13.24 -21.94 7.20
C ALA A 201 12.95 -21.26 8.55
N ALA A 202 12.30 -20.10 8.55
CA ALA A 202 12.11 -19.28 9.75
C ALA A 202 10.83 -19.62 10.54
N SER A 203 10.83 -19.28 11.83
CA SER A 203 9.66 -19.46 12.70
C SER A 203 8.51 -18.54 12.30
N THR A 204 7.28 -19.06 12.28
CA THR A 204 6.07 -18.25 12.05
C THR A 204 5.59 -17.49 13.28
N THR A 205 6.29 -17.58 14.42
CA THR A 205 5.96 -16.81 15.63
C THR A 205 6.19 -15.32 15.39
N ASP A 206 5.30 -14.47 15.90
CA ASP A 206 5.44 -13.02 15.74
C ASP A 206 6.75 -12.49 16.36
N PRO A 207 7.55 -11.69 15.63
CA PRO A 207 8.77 -11.07 16.17
C PRO A 207 8.40 -10.11 17.30
N PRO A 208 9.34 -9.75 18.20
CA PRO A 208 9.12 -8.76 19.24
C PRO A 208 8.47 -7.48 18.70
N LYS A 209 7.64 -6.82 19.53
CA LYS A 209 7.04 -5.54 19.15
C LYS A 209 8.17 -4.53 18.85
N PRO A 210 8.14 -3.83 17.70
CA PRO A 210 9.18 -2.87 17.38
C PRO A 210 9.08 -1.63 18.29
N GLU A 211 10.23 -1.03 18.61
CA GLU A 211 10.31 0.16 19.47
C GLU A 211 9.63 1.38 18.84
N ARG A 212 9.70 1.46 17.51
CA ARG A 212 9.04 2.49 16.69
C ARG A 212 8.49 1.87 15.41
N GLN A 213 7.53 2.56 14.81
CA GLN A 213 7.03 2.19 13.49
C GLN A 213 8.03 2.60 12.42
N GLY A 214 8.07 1.80 11.36
CA GLY A 214 8.81 2.09 10.15
C GLY A 214 8.22 3.25 9.37
N ARG A 215 9.05 3.86 8.53
CA ARG A 215 8.60 4.87 7.56
C ARG A 215 8.31 4.16 6.23
N GLN A 216 7.27 4.61 5.54
CA GLN A 216 7.02 4.24 4.16
C GLN A 216 7.46 5.40 3.28
N VAL A 217 8.49 5.17 2.45
CA VAL A 217 9.07 6.18 1.56
C VAL A 217 8.64 5.88 0.14
N ILE A 218 7.78 6.74 -0.40
CA ILE A 218 7.33 6.66 -1.80
C ILE A 218 8.15 7.66 -2.61
N LEU A 219 8.81 7.19 -3.66
CA LEU A 219 9.55 8.03 -4.58
C LEU A 219 8.60 8.80 -5.50
N THR A 220 8.72 10.12 -5.49
CA THR A 220 7.97 11.01 -6.39
C THR A 220 8.89 11.59 -7.44
N SER A 221 8.41 11.72 -8.67
CA SER A 221 9.14 12.32 -9.79
C SER A 221 9.47 13.78 -9.47
N GLY A 222 10.60 14.03 -8.81
CA GLY A 222 11.06 15.38 -8.54
C GLY A 222 11.34 16.12 -9.86
N THR A 223 11.14 17.43 -9.89
CA THR A 223 11.40 18.29 -11.05
C THR A 223 12.86 18.32 -11.51
N THR A 224 13.77 17.69 -10.76
CA THR A 224 15.22 17.63 -11.01
C THR A 224 15.69 16.32 -11.66
N GLY A 225 14.79 15.48 -12.16
CA GLY A 225 15.11 14.21 -12.82
C GLY A 225 15.26 13.02 -11.87
N THR A 226 15.86 13.22 -10.69
CA THR A 226 15.95 12.18 -9.66
C THR A 226 14.73 12.18 -8.72
N PRO A 227 14.01 11.06 -8.53
CA PRO A 227 12.84 11.00 -7.66
C PRO A 227 13.17 11.24 -6.19
N LYS A 228 12.42 12.10 -5.48
CA LYS A 228 12.61 12.38 -4.04
C LYS A 228 11.69 11.52 -3.19
N GLY A 229 12.20 11.02 -2.06
CA GLY A 229 11.42 10.28 -1.09
C GLY A 229 10.42 11.16 -0.34
N ALA A 230 9.12 10.89 -0.50
CA ALA A 230 8.09 11.40 0.38
C ALA A 230 7.92 10.43 1.54
N SER A 231 8.39 10.81 2.73
CA SER A 231 8.24 10.01 3.93
C SER A 231 6.90 10.28 4.58
N ARG A 232 6.08 9.24 4.75
CA ARG A 232 4.96 9.28 5.69
C ARG A 232 5.49 9.00 7.10
N SER A 233 6.04 10.00 7.77
CA SER A 233 6.47 9.90 9.18
C SER A 233 5.52 10.68 10.07
N LYS A 234 4.63 10.00 10.80
CA LYS A 234 3.83 10.54 11.93
C LYS A 234 3.21 11.95 11.76
N GLU A 235 3.05 12.49 10.56
CA GLU A 235 2.15 13.61 10.31
C GLU A 235 0.79 13.14 10.81
N SER A 236 0.32 13.79 11.89
CA SER A 236 -0.36 13.15 13.02
C SER A 236 -1.21 11.94 12.64
N LEU A 237 -1.23 10.89 13.47
CA LEU A 237 -2.21 9.79 13.33
C LEU A 237 -3.62 10.30 12.97
N GLY A 238 -3.99 11.50 13.46
CA GLY A 238 -5.19 12.24 13.07
C GLY A 238 -5.26 12.68 11.60
N ALA A 239 -4.19 13.22 10.99
CA ALA A 239 -4.13 13.57 9.57
C ALA A 239 -4.22 12.33 8.66
N GLY A 240 -3.50 11.26 8.99
CA GLY A 240 -3.60 9.98 8.27
C GLY A 240 -5.00 9.36 8.38
N LEU A 241 -5.58 9.37 9.58
CA LEU A 241 -6.95 8.89 9.82
C LEU A 241 -8.00 9.77 9.13
N ALA A 242 -7.82 11.09 9.09
CA ALA A 242 -8.71 12.00 8.39
C ALA A 242 -8.66 11.79 6.87
N ALA A 243 -7.47 11.61 6.30
CA ALA A 243 -7.30 11.29 4.88
C ALA A 243 -7.94 9.94 4.52
N ALA A 244 -7.71 8.91 5.34
CA ALA A 244 -8.35 7.60 5.17
C ALA A 244 -9.89 7.72 5.27
N THR A 245 -10.39 8.45 6.26
CA THR A 245 -11.83 8.70 6.45
C THR A 245 -12.43 9.42 5.24
N ALA A 246 -11.76 10.43 4.70
CA ALA A 246 -12.24 11.16 3.53
C ALA A 246 -12.35 10.28 2.27
N ILE A 247 -11.46 9.30 2.11
CA ILE A 247 -11.53 8.29 1.05
C ILE A 247 -12.69 7.32 1.33
N PHE A 248 -12.77 6.74 2.53
CA PHE A 248 -13.82 5.78 2.89
C PHE A 248 -15.24 6.38 2.89
N GLN A 249 -15.37 7.69 3.06
CA GLN A 249 -16.66 8.38 2.93
C GLN A 249 -17.12 8.53 1.48
N ARG A 250 -16.20 8.57 0.52
CA ARG A 250 -16.48 8.83 -0.89
C ARG A 250 -16.45 7.58 -1.75
N VAL A 251 -15.62 6.61 -1.38
CA VAL A 251 -15.50 5.34 -2.08
C VAL A 251 -16.29 4.29 -1.29
N PRO A 252 -17.30 3.64 -1.89
CA PRO A 252 -18.18 2.71 -1.21
C PRO A 252 -17.52 1.33 -1.01
N PHE A 253 -16.33 1.31 -0.38
CA PHE A 253 -15.68 0.09 0.08
C PHE A 253 -16.53 -0.56 1.17
N ARG A 254 -16.64 -1.88 1.08
CA ARG A 254 -17.23 -2.72 2.13
C ARG A 254 -16.12 -3.61 2.64
N THR A 255 -16.15 -3.90 3.93
CA THR A 255 -15.23 -4.91 4.42
C THR A 255 -15.44 -6.23 3.71
N GLU A 256 -14.37 -7.02 3.59
CA GLU A 256 -14.43 -8.33 2.96
C GLU A 256 -14.64 -8.30 1.43
N ASP A 257 -14.54 -7.12 0.79
CA ASP A 257 -14.55 -6.96 -0.68
C ASP A 257 -13.48 -7.82 -1.38
N VAL A 258 -13.74 -8.19 -2.63
CA VAL A 258 -12.71 -8.67 -3.56
C VAL A 258 -12.22 -7.47 -4.37
N HIS A 259 -10.93 -7.16 -4.24
CA HIS A 259 -10.31 -5.92 -4.71
C HIS A 259 -9.14 -6.23 -5.63
N ALA A 260 -9.30 -6.00 -6.94
CA ALA A 260 -8.19 -6.05 -7.88
C ALA A 260 -7.38 -4.74 -7.85
N VAL A 261 -6.06 -4.84 -7.72
CA VAL A 261 -5.16 -3.68 -7.67
C VAL A 261 -4.13 -3.71 -8.80
N PRO A 262 -4.52 -3.41 -10.06
CA PRO A 262 -3.58 -3.21 -11.15
C PRO A 262 -2.62 -2.04 -10.96
N ALA A 263 -3.05 -0.99 -10.26
CA ALA A 263 -2.20 0.18 -10.00
C ALA A 263 -0.92 -0.25 -9.24
N PRO A 264 0.28 0.20 -9.64
CA PRO A 264 1.53 -0.24 -9.00
C PRO A 264 1.57 0.10 -7.51
N MET A 265 1.86 -0.90 -6.67
CA MET A 265 1.83 -0.76 -5.20
C MET A 265 3.01 0.05 -4.64
N PHE A 266 4.09 0.20 -5.41
CA PHE A 266 5.19 1.13 -5.06
C PHE A 266 4.83 2.61 -5.26
N HIS A 267 3.68 2.91 -5.87
CA HIS A 267 3.12 4.27 -5.98
C HIS A 267 1.98 4.52 -4.99
N SER A 268 1.72 5.79 -4.69
CA SER A 268 0.76 6.23 -3.67
C SER A 268 -0.64 5.63 -3.78
N LEU A 269 -1.18 5.48 -5.01
CA LEU A 269 -2.53 4.94 -5.24
C LEU A 269 -2.60 3.43 -4.94
N GLY A 270 -1.66 2.65 -5.47
CA GLY A 270 -1.58 1.22 -5.22
C GLY A 270 -1.30 0.95 -3.74
N ASN A 271 -0.36 1.67 -3.13
CA ASN A 271 -0.05 1.57 -1.71
C ASN A 271 -1.24 1.89 -0.81
N ALA A 272 -2.01 2.95 -1.14
CA ALA A 272 -3.21 3.29 -0.38
C ALA A 272 -4.30 2.20 -0.49
N SER A 273 -4.43 1.58 -1.67
CA SER A 273 -5.37 0.47 -1.88
C SER A 273 -4.94 -0.78 -1.12
N LEU A 274 -3.64 -1.08 -1.10
CA LEU A 274 -3.06 -2.17 -0.31
C LEU A 274 -3.34 -1.99 1.19
N LEU A 275 -3.11 -0.78 1.72
CA LEU A 275 -3.39 -0.48 3.13
C LEU A 275 -4.89 -0.56 3.45
N ALA A 276 -5.75 -0.04 2.57
CA ALA A 276 -7.19 -0.12 2.72
C ALA A 276 -7.67 -1.59 2.72
N ALA A 277 -7.18 -2.40 1.78
CA ALA A 277 -7.50 -3.81 1.68
C ALA A 277 -7.11 -4.59 2.94
N ALA A 278 -5.89 -4.39 3.47
CA ALA A 278 -5.46 -5.03 4.71
C ALA A 278 -6.35 -4.59 5.90
N THR A 279 -6.66 -3.30 6.00
CA THR A 279 -7.49 -2.74 7.09
C THR A 279 -8.93 -3.24 7.06
N MET A 280 -9.51 -3.37 5.86
CA MET A 280 -10.90 -3.78 5.66
C MET A 280 -11.05 -5.29 5.43
N SER A 281 -9.95 -6.03 5.50
CA SER A 281 -9.89 -7.48 5.23
C SER A 281 -10.45 -7.85 3.86
N HIS A 282 -10.10 -7.08 2.83
CA HIS A 282 -10.40 -7.42 1.44
C HIS A 282 -9.53 -8.59 0.97
N THR A 283 -10.04 -9.36 0.02
CA THR A 283 -9.22 -10.27 -0.80
C THR A 283 -8.59 -9.45 -1.93
N LEU A 284 -7.26 -9.36 -1.95
CA LEU A 284 -6.51 -8.71 -3.03
C LEU A 284 -6.33 -9.66 -4.21
N VAL A 285 -6.67 -9.21 -5.41
CA VAL A 285 -6.36 -9.89 -6.67
C VAL A 285 -5.26 -9.10 -7.37
N LEU A 286 -4.11 -9.73 -7.54
CA LEU A 286 -2.89 -9.10 -8.03
C LEU A 286 -2.44 -9.77 -9.33
N ALA A 287 -1.90 -8.95 -10.23
CA ALA A 287 -1.16 -9.41 -11.40
C ALA A 287 0.14 -8.61 -11.46
N ARG A 288 1.25 -9.27 -11.83
CA ARG A 288 2.57 -8.61 -11.89
C ARG A 288 2.60 -7.46 -12.90
N ARG A 289 1.85 -7.60 -13.99
CA ARG A 289 1.71 -6.59 -15.05
C ARG A 289 0.24 -6.43 -15.40
N PHE A 290 -0.14 -5.20 -15.74
CA PHE A 290 -1.50 -4.92 -16.16
C PHE A 290 -1.69 -5.28 -17.63
N GLU A 291 -2.52 -6.30 -17.86
CA GLU A 291 -3.07 -6.63 -19.17
C GLU A 291 -4.60 -6.46 -19.17
N PRO A 292 -5.18 -5.71 -20.14
CA PRO A 292 -6.60 -5.34 -20.09
C PRO A 292 -7.57 -6.53 -20.09
N GLU A 293 -7.38 -7.51 -20.98
CA GLU A 293 -8.22 -8.70 -21.05
C GLU A 293 -8.05 -9.58 -19.80
N HIS A 294 -6.84 -9.65 -19.26
CA HIS A 294 -6.58 -10.39 -18.02
C HIS A 294 -7.33 -9.79 -16.82
N LEU A 295 -7.46 -8.45 -16.74
CA LEU A 295 -8.30 -7.83 -15.72
C LEU A 295 -9.77 -8.28 -15.85
N LEU A 296 -10.33 -8.35 -17.05
CA LEU A 296 -11.71 -8.84 -17.26
C LEU A 296 -11.85 -10.30 -16.80
N ALA A 297 -10.88 -11.15 -17.14
CA ALA A 297 -10.83 -12.54 -16.68
C ALA A 297 -10.76 -12.65 -15.15
N GLN A 298 -9.96 -11.79 -14.49
CA GLN A 298 -9.88 -11.73 -13.04
C GLN A 298 -11.20 -11.27 -12.40
N ILE A 299 -11.90 -10.31 -13.02
CA ILE A 299 -13.20 -9.84 -12.53
C ILE A 299 -14.20 -10.98 -12.50
N GLU A 300 -14.34 -11.73 -13.59
CA GLU A 300 -15.25 -12.87 -13.66
C GLU A 300 -14.84 -13.98 -12.70
N ALA A 301 -13.58 -14.43 -12.77
CA ALA A 301 -13.09 -15.60 -12.03
C ALA A 301 -13.18 -15.42 -10.51
N HIS A 302 -12.94 -14.21 -10.01
CA HIS A 302 -12.92 -13.91 -8.58
C HIS A 302 -14.11 -13.08 -8.11
N ARG A 303 -15.05 -12.77 -9.01
CA ARG A 303 -16.18 -11.85 -8.76
C ARG A 303 -15.71 -10.53 -8.13
N VAL A 304 -14.69 -9.92 -8.74
CA VAL A 304 -14.11 -8.67 -8.26
C VAL A 304 -15.19 -7.59 -8.19
N ARG A 305 -15.30 -6.95 -7.03
CA ARG A 305 -16.22 -5.84 -6.79
C ARG A 305 -15.55 -4.49 -6.95
N VAL A 306 -14.27 -4.42 -6.59
CA VAL A 306 -13.51 -3.18 -6.51
C VAL A 306 -12.27 -3.29 -7.39
N VAL A 307 -12.03 -2.29 -8.23
CA VAL A 307 -10.80 -2.19 -9.03
C VAL A 307 -10.11 -0.85 -8.75
N THR A 308 -8.81 -0.86 -8.43
CA THR A 308 -7.99 0.35 -8.37
C THR A 308 -7.11 0.48 -9.62
N VAL A 309 -7.32 1.55 -10.38
CA VAL A 309 -6.66 1.77 -11.68
C VAL A 309 -6.25 3.23 -11.88
N VAL A 310 -5.44 3.47 -12.90
CA VAL A 310 -5.14 4.81 -13.43
C VAL A 310 -5.88 5.04 -14.75
N PRO A 311 -6.14 6.30 -15.19
CA PRO A 311 -6.94 6.57 -16.39
C PRO A 311 -6.49 5.83 -17.66
N VAL A 312 -5.18 5.70 -17.89
CA VAL A 312 -4.67 4.99 -19.07
C VAL A 312 -5.02 3.48 -19.06
N MET A 313 -5.22 2.89 -17.89
CA MET A 313 -5.66 1.49 -17.79
C MET A 313 -7.11 1.34 -18.23
N LEU A 314 -7.99 2.28 -17.85
CA LEU A 314 -9.39 2.30 -18.33
C LEU A 314 -9.46 2.44 -19.84
N GLN A 315 -8.66 3.34 -20.41
CA GLN A 315 -8.56 3.51 -21.86
C GLN A 315 -8.16 2.22 -22.56
N ARG A 316 -7.16 1.50 -22.03
CA ARG A 316 -6.71 0.24 -22.62
C ARG A 316 -7.76 -0.87 -22.55
N VAL A 317 -8.61 -0.90 -21.52
CA VAL A 317 -9.74 -1.84 -21.44
C VAL A 317 -10.82 -1.46 -22.45
N LEU A 318 -11.20 -0.18 -22.54
CA LEU A 318 -12.19 0.29 -23.51
C LEU A 318 -11.74 0.18 -24.97
N ALA A 319 -10.42 0.06 -25.20
CA ALA A 319 -9.84 -0.18 -26.52
C ALA A 319 -9.85 -1.66 -26.94
N LEU A 320 -10.27 -2.58 -26.07
CA LEU A 320 -10.43 -3.98 -26.44
C LEU A 320 -11.57 -4.13 -27.47
N PRO A 321 -11.47 -5.07 -28.43
CA PRO A 321 -12.58 -5.40 -29.31
C PRO A 321 -13.81 -5.86 -28.52
N THR A 322 -15.01 -5.54 -29.02
CA THR A 322 -16.27 -5.91 -28.36
C THR A 322 -16.39 -7.43 -28.16
N GLU A 323 -15.89 -8.22 -29.11
CA GLU A 323 -15.84 -9.68 -29.04
C GLU A 323 -14.94 -10.21 -27.92
N VAL A 324 -14.03 -9.38 -27.41
CA VAL A 324 -13.23 -9.69 -26.23
C VAL A 324 -13.98 -9.32 -24.95
N THR A 325 -14.55 -8.11 -24.90
CA THR A 325 -15.23 -7.63 -23.69
C THR A 325 -16.49 -8.44 -23.37
N GLU A 326 -17.21 -8.92 -24.39
CA GLU A 326 -18.43 -9.73 -24.21
C GLU A 326 -18.17 -11.17 -23.77
N ARG A 327 -16.90 -11.63 -23.74
CA ARG A 327 -16.53 -12.97 -23.26
C ARG A 327 -16.57 -13.14 -21.75
N TYR A 328 -16.58 -12.04 -20.99
CA TYR A 328 -16.41 -12.07 -19.53
C TYR A 328 -17.62 -11.46 -18.81
N ASP A 329 -18.17 -12.17 -17.83
CA ASP A 329 -19.14 -11.60 -16.89
C ASP A 329 -18.46 -10.63 -15.92
N THR A 330 -18.61 -9.33 -16.17
CA THR A 330 -18.09 -8.26 -15.30
C THR A 330 -19.14 -7.67 -14.36
N SER A 331 -20.32 -8.29 -14.25
CA SER A 331 -21.45 -7.77 -13.46
C SER A 331 -21.20 -7.66 -11.96
N SER A 332 -20.14 -8.28 -11.43
CA SER A 332 -19.73 -8.14 -10.03
C SER A 332 -19.07 -6.79 -9.73
N LEU A 333 -18.54 -6.09 -10.73
CA LEU A 333 -17.81 -4.85 -10.55
C LEU A 333 -18.76 -3.71 -10.17
N GLU A 334 -18.65 -3.21 -8.94
CA GLU A 334 -19.47 -2.10 -8.45
C GLU A 334 -18.66 -0.80 -8.25
N VAL A 335 -17.33 -0.91 -8.08
CA VAL A 335 -16.48 0.22 -7.69
C VAL A 335 -15.21 0.27 -8.53
N VAL A 336 -15.01 1.38 -9.22
CA VAL A 336 -13.75 1.69 -9.91
C VAL A 336 -13.11 2.91 -9.25
N PHE A 337 -12.03 2.67 -8.50
CA PHE A 337 -11.24 3.72 -7.87
C PHE A 337 -10.13 4.17 -8.81
N CYS A 338 -10.38 5.24 -9.57
CA CYS A 338 -9.46 5.78 -10.56
C CYS A 338 -8.76 7.04 -10.04
N SER A 339 -7.43 7.06 -10.05
CA SER A 339 -6.63 8.24 -9.67
C SER A 339 -5.23 8.20 -10.31
N GLY A 340 -4.32 9.11 -9.91
CA GLY A 340 -2.93 9.14 -10.38
C GLY A 340 -2.65 10.06 -11.57
N SER A 341 -3.69 10.48 -12.31
CA SER A 341 -3.62 11.54 -13.32
C SER A 341 -5.01 12.13 -13.58
N ALA A 342 -5.11 13.13 -14.46
CA ALA A 342 -6.40 13.71 -14.84
C ALA A 342 -7.29 12.63 -15.49
N LEU A 343 -8.53 12.51 -15.01
CA LEU A 343 -9.56 11.65 -15.57
C LEU A 343 -10.47 12.49 -16.49
N PRO A 344 -10.41 12.31 -17.82
CA PRO A 344 -11.32 13.01 -18.73
C PRO A 344 -12.77 12.61 -18.45
N GLY A 345 -13.69 13.57 -18.43
CA GLY A 345 -15.11 13.30 -18.20
C GLY A 345 -15.70 12.33 -19.24
N SER A 346 -15.28 12.44 -20.50
CA SER A 346 -15.67 11.51 -21.56
C SER A 346 -15.24 10.06 -21.28
N LEU A 347 -14.04 9.86 -20.71
CA LEU A 347 -13.55 8.54 -20.34
C LEU A 347 -14.39 7.94 -19.22
N ALA A 348 -14.77 8.74 -18.22
CA ALA A 348 -15.63 8.29 -17.13
C ALA A 348 -17.03 7.90 -17.64
N THR A 349 -17.63 8.71 -18.52
CA THR A 349 -18.96 8.41 -19.09
C THR A 349 -18.95 7.21 -20.03
N GLN A 350 -17.88 6.99 -20.79
CA GLN A 350 -17.77 5.81 -21.65
C GLN A 350 -17.61 4.51 -20.85
N TRP A 351 -17.03 4.60 -19.65
CA TRP A 351 -16.84 3.45 -18.76
C TRP A 351 -18.14 3.03 -18.05
N MET A 352 -19.00 3.99 -17.70
CA MET A 352 -20.26 3.77 -16.98
C MET A 352 -21.37 3.29 -17.92
#